data_AF-A0A1V4ZCW5-F1
#
_entry.id   AF-A0A1V4ZCW5-F1
#
_cell.length_a   1.000
_cell.length_b   1.000
_cell.length_c   1.000
_cell.angle_alpha   90.00
_cell.angle_beta   90.00
_cell.angle_gamma   90.00
#
_symmetry.space_group_name_H-M   'P 1'
#
loop_
_entity.id
_entity.type
_entity.pdbx_description
1 polymer ?
#
loop_
_entity_poly.entity_id
_entity_poly.type
_entity_poly.pdbx_seq_one_letter_code
_entity_poly.pdbx_strand_id
1 'polypeptide(L)'
;MRQSVIALALSMGIDKVGFASLKGIEFRGDLERRGIGLDQAISLVMRLPAPAISRNGADGYHEAMVRGREEMDLAANAIAKLLRSYGHHALPVTSDFKAVPEIIAGQISHRMVAYRAGLGWIGRSTLLVTPEFGPRVRLITILTDADLGSGMPLANACGDCHRCIDNCPMNALKLTRFTGYPDRAAIIDYQKCDRYEQATLERQPPSFCAMCVRSCPVGK
;
A
#
# COMPACT_ATOMS: atom_id res chain seq x y z
N MET A 1 -24.10 1.43 5.64
CA MET A 1 -22.88 0.59 5.70
C MET A 1 -21.60 1.36 5.37
N ARG A 2 -21.44 1.92 4.16
CA ARG A 2 -20.23 2.65 3.75
C ARG A 2 -19.81 3.75 4.73
N GLN A 3 -20.75 4.58 5.16
CA GLN A 3 -20.47 5.64 6.15
C GLN A 3 -20.05 5.09 7.50
N SER A 4 -20.62 3.96 7.95
CA SER A 4 -20.23 3.29 9.19
C SER A 4 -18.80 2.77 9.13
N VAL A 5 -18.39 2.19 8.00
CA VAL A 5 -17.00 1.75 7.76
C VAL A 5 -16.04 2.93 7.82
N ILE A 6 -16.38 4.03 7.14
CA ILE A 6 -15.55 5.25 7.13
C ILE A 6 -15.44 5.81 8.55
N ALA A 7 -16.56 5.99 9.24
CA ALA A 7 -16.58 6.54 10.60
C ALA A 7 -15.75 5.70 11.57
N LEU A 8 -15.90 4.37 11.53
CA LEU A 8 -15.11 3.46 12.36
C LEU A 8 -13.61 3.57 12.03
N ALA A 9 -13.24 3.51 10.75
CA ALA A 9 -11.84 3.63 10.33
C ALA A 9 -11.20 4.94 10.81
N LEU A 10 -11.88 6.07 10.60
CA LEU A 10 -11.40 7.39 11.05
C LEU A 10 -11.24 7.45 12.57
N SER A 11 -12.18 6.88 13.33
CA SER A 11 -12.10 6.82 14.80
C SER A 11 -10.93 5.97 15.31
N MET A 12 -10.38 5.10 14.46
CA MET A 12 -9.23 4.24 14.75
C MET A 12 -7.91 4.79 14.19
N GLY A 13 -7.88 6.04 13.73
CA GLY A 13 -6.66 6.69 13.25
C GLY A 13 -6.30 6.40 11.79
N ILE A 14 -7.22 5.84 10.99
CA ILE A 14 -7.04 5.72 9.54
C ILE A 14 -7.31 7.08 8.89
N ASP A 15 -6.43 7.54 7.99
CA ASP A 15 -6.57 8.84 7.34
C ASP A 15 -7.51 8.81 6.12
N LYS A 16 -7.48 7.73 5.32
CA LYS A 16 -8.35 7.59 4.14
C LYS A 16 -8.90 6.18 3.99
N VAL A 17 -10.14 6.10 3.50
CA VAL A 17 -10.82 4.85 3.16
C VAL A 17 -11.30 4.93 1.74
N GLY A 18 -11.02 3.89 0.96
CA GLY A 18 -11.46 3.77 -0.41
C GLY A 18 -12.08 2.40 -0.67
N PHE A 19 -12.94 2.31 -1.68
CA PHE A 19 -13.69 1.11 -2.03
C PHE A 19 -13.39 0.77 -3.49
N ALA A 20 -13.16 -0.50 -3.80
CA ALA A 20 -12.77 -0.92 -5.13
C ALA A 20 -13.35 -2.28 -5.49
N SER A 21 -13.75 -2.43 -6.75
CA SER A 21 -14.05 -3.75 -7.32
C SER A 21 -12.79 -4.58 -7.50
N LEU A 22 -12.87 -5.86 -7.14
CA LEU A 22 -11.83 -6.87 -7.33
C LEU A 22 -11.81 -7.46 -8.76
N LYS A 23 -12.73 -7.05 -9.64
CA LYS A 23 -12.83 -7.59 -11.01
C LYS A 23 -11.50 -7.47 -11.76
N GLY A 24 -10.88 -8.59 -12.11
CA GLY A 24 -9.59 -8.62 -12.82
C GLY A 24 -8.39 -8.17 -11.98
N ILE A 25 -8.49 -8.23 -10.64
CA ILE A 25 -7.31 -8.19 -9.77
C ILE A 25 -6.81 -9.63 -9.59
N GLU A 26 -5.50 -9.82 -9.75
CA GLU A 26 -4.84 -11.08 -9.47
C GLU A 26 -4.67 -11.32 -7.97
N PHE A 27 -5.03 -12.52 -7.53
CA PHE A 27 -4.69 -13.03 -6.21
C PHE A 27 -3.51 -13.99 -6.34
N ARG A 28 -2.81 -14.22 -5.23
CA ARG A 28 -1.65 -15.14 -5.16
C ARG A 28 -1.70 -15.97 -3.88
N GLY A 29 -1.05 -17.13 -3.91
CA GLY A 29 -0.90 -18.00 -2.73
C GLY A 29 -2.22 -18.61 -2.28
N ASP A 30 -2.52 -18.59 -0.97
CA ASP A 30 -3.74 -19.20 -0.43
C ASP A 30 -5.02 -18.58 -0.97
N LEU A 31 -5.02 -17.26 -1.23
CA LEU A 31 -6.19 -16.56 -1.76
C LEU A 31 -6.53 -17.00 -3.17
N GLU A 32 -5.52 -17.25 -3.99
CA GLU A 32 -5.69 -17.78 -5.33
C GLU A 32 -6.26 -19.22 -5.29
N ARG A 33 -5.67 -20.08 -4.44
CA ARG A 33 -6.11 -21.49 -4.30
C ARG A 33 -7.54 -21.64 -3.80
N ARG A 34 -7.99 -20.74 -2.92
CA ARG A 34 -9.28 -20.87 -2.23
C ARG A 34 -10.48 -20.41 -3.05
N GLY A 35 -10.28 -19.72 -4.18
CA GLY A 35 -11.37 -19.21 -5.01
C GLY A 35 -12.30 -18.30 -4.19
N ILE A 36 -11.85 -17.09 -3.88
CA ILE A 36 -12.60 -16.24 -2.98
C ILE A 36 -13.86 -15.69 -3.68
N GLY A 37 -15.04 -16.00 -3.18
CA GLY A 37 -16.32 -15.42 -3.61
C GLY A 37 -16.54 -13.97 -3.17
N LEU A 38 -15.46 -13.21 -2.94
CA LEU A 38 -15.51 -11.79 -2.57
C LEU A 38 -15.19 -10.97 -3.81
N ASP A 39 -15.99 -9.94 -4.07
CA ASP A 39 -15.95 -9.15 -5.31
C ASP A 39 -15.61 -7.66 -5.07
N GLN A 40 -15.61 -7.23 -3.81
CA GLN A 40 -15.30 -5.87 -3.38
C GLN A 40 -14.16 -5.85 -2.37
N ALA A 41 -13.47 -4.71 -2.31
CA ALA A 41 -12.41 -4.47 -1.37
C ALA A 41 -12.45 -3.06 -0.79
N ILE A 42 -12.06 -2.97 0.48
CA ILE A 42 -11.85 -1.71 1.19
C ILE A 42 -10.34 -1.52 1.34
N SER A 43 -9.82 -0.41 0.84
CA SER A 43 -8.44 0.02 1.06
C SER A 43 -8.41 1.05 2.18
N LEU A 44 -7.57 0.81 3.19
CA LEU A 44 -7.27 1.81 4.22
C LEU A 44 -5.90 2.43 3.95
N VAL A 45 -5.79 3.73 4.20
CA VAL A 45 -4.55 4.50 4.10
C VAL A 45 -4.27 5.11 5.46
N MET A 46 -3.09 4.84 6.00
CA MET A 46 -2.58 5.48 7.20
C MET A 46 -1.34 6.27 6.85
N ARG A 47 -1.31 7.55 7.22
CA ARG A 47 -0.17 8.44 7.03
C ARG A 47 0.92 8.07 8.03
N LEU A 48 2.14 7.96 7.52
CA LEU A 48 3.32 7.78 8.36
C LEU A 48 3.71 9.11 9.03
N PRO A 49 4.14 9.10 10.31
CA PRO A 49 4.58 10.31 11.00
C PRO A 49 5.72 11.02 10.26
N ALA A 50 5.57 12.32 10.01
CA ALA A 50 6.56 13.08 9.24
C ALA A 50 8.01 12.99 9.79
N PRO A 51 8.26 13.00 11.12
CA PRO A 51 9.61 12.86 11.66
C PRO A 51 10.27 11.52 11.28
N ALA A 52 9.51 10.43 11.20
CA ALA A 52 10.00 9.10 10.85
C ALA A 52 10.53 9.02 9.40
N ILE A 53 10.16 9.98 8.55
CA ILE A 53 10.50 9.99 7.13
C ILE A 53 11.57 11.07 6.83
N SER A 54 11.98 11.85 7.82
CA SER A 54 12.97 12.91 7.64
C SER A 54 14.39 12.37 7.34
N ARG A 55 15.26 13.24 6.79
CA ARG A 55 16.63 12.89 6.35
C ARG A 55 17.52 12.30 7.46
N ASN A 56 17.21 12.54 8.73
CA ASN A 56 18.02 12.12 9.88
C ASN A 56 17.45 10.89 10.62
N GLY A 57 16.30 10.34 10.19
CA GLY A 57 15.59 9.28 10.92
C GLY A 57 15.70 7.91 10.26
N ALA A 58 16.90 7.39 10.00
CA ALA A 58 17.04 5.97 9.65
C ALA A 58 16.38 5.08 10.73
N ASP A 59 16.40 5.55 11.97
CA ASP A 59 15.99 4.78 13.14
C ASP A 59 14.46 4.82 13.36
N GLY A 60 13.77 5.87 12.89
CA GLY A 60 12.32 6.04 13.10
C GLY A 60 11.43 5.44 12.01
N TYR A 61 11.93 5.28 10.78
CA TYR A 61 11.10 4.78 9.67
C TYR A 61 10.70 3.31 9.87
N HIS A 62 11.64 2.47 10.32
CA HIS A 62 11.36 1.07 10.63
C HIS A 62 10.30 0.95 11.73
N GLU A 63 10.48 1.68 12.84
CA GLU A 63 9.52 1.68 13.95
C GLU A 63 8.13 2.17 13.52
N ALA A 64 8.05 3.26 12.76
CA ALA A 64 6.77 3.76 12.24
C ALA A 64 6.07 2.75 11.33
N MET A 65 6.84 1.98 10.56
CA MET A 65 6.30 0.90 9.72
C MET A 65 5.82 -0.29 10.55
N VAL A 66 6.52 -0.65 11.63
CA VAL A 66 6.11 -1.73 12.54
C VAL A 66 4.85 -1.34 13.32
N ARG A 67 4.85 -0.19 14.01
CA ARG A 67 3.69 0.29 14.77
C ARG A 67 2.46 0.48 13.87
N GLY A 68 2.63 1.15 12.73
CA GLY A 68 1.53 1.36 11.79
C GLY A 68 0.98 0.07 11.19
N ARG A 69 1.69 -1.06 11.25
CA ARG A 69 1.13 -2.37 10.88
C ARG A 69 0.12 -2.83 11.91
N GLU A 70 0.51 -2.83 13.18
CA GLU A 70 -0.32 -3.30 14.29
C GLU A 70 -1.63 -2.51 14.36
N GLU A 71 -1.53 -1.18 14.24
CA GLU A 71 -2.70 -0.29 14.22
C GLU A 71 -3.63 -0.56 13.03
N MET A 72 -3.07 -0.76 11.83
CA MET A 72 -3.86 -1.09 10.64
C MET A 72 -4.51 -2.47 10.69
N ASP A 73 -3.82 -3.48 11.24
CA ASP A 73 -4.37 -4.81 11.43
C ASP A 73 -5.53 -4.79 12.43
N LEU A 74 -5.43 -4.00 13.50
CA LEU A 74 -6.54 -3.79 14.44
C LEU A 74 -7.74 -3.12 13.75
N ALA A 75 -7.51 -2.05 12.98
CA ALA A 75 -8.57 -1.36 12.23
C ALA A 75 -9.25 -2.28 11.20
N ALA A 76 -8.46 -3.03 10.42
CA ALA A 76 -8.99 -3.94 9.43
C ALA A 76 -9.82 -5.07 10.05
N ASN A 77 -9.37 -5.61 11.20
CA ASN A 77 -10.12 -6.61 11.95
C ASN A 77 -11.44 -6.06 12.51
N ALA A 78 -11.43 -4.84 13.04
CA ALA A 78 -12.64 -4.20 13.55
C ALA A 78 -13.67 -3.93 12.44
N ILE A 79 -13.22 -3.44 11.29
CA ILE A 79 -14.08 -3.21 10.11
C ILE A 79 -14.62 -4.54 9.57
N ALA A 80 -13.80 -5.59 9.51
CA ALA A 80 -14.27 -6.90 9.09
C ALA A 80 -15.34 -7.47 10.06
N LYS A 81 -15.20 -7.25 11.37
CA LYS A 81 -16.24 -7.60 12.36
C LYS A 81 -17.52 -6.80 12.13
N LEU A 82 -17.41 -5.50 11.84
CA LEU A 82 -18.55 -4.65 11.51
C LEU A 82 -19.30 -5.16 10.27
N LEU A 83 -18.60 -5.50 9.19
CA LEU A 83 -19.22 -6.06 7.98
C LEU A 83 -19.92 -7.39 8.26
N ARG A 84 -19.30 -8.28 9.04
CA ARG A 84 -19.94 -9.53 9.48
C ARG A 84 -21.19 -9.29 10.32
N SER A 85 -21.23 -8.24 11.13
CA SER A 85 -22.45 -7.85 11.88
C SER A 85 -23.59 -7.38 10.98
N TYR A 86 -23.28 -6.95 9.75
CA TYR A 86 -24.26 -6.64 8.71
C TYR A 86 -24.58 -7.83 7.79
N GLY A 87 -24.07 -9.03 8.11
CA GLY A 87 -24.35 -10.26 7.35
C GLY A 87 -23.44 -10.49 6.15
N HIS A 88 -22.33 -9.75 6.02
CA HIS A 88 -21.38 -9.88 4.92
C HIS A 88 -20.14 -10.69 5.31
N HIS A 89 -19.56 -11.41 4.35
CA HIS A 89 -18.23 -11.98 4.54
C HIS A 89 -17.18 -10.88 4.41
N ALA A 90 -16.18 -10.94 5.29
CA ALA A 90 -15.07 -9.98 5.26
C ALA A 90 -13.76 -10.63 5.74
N LEU A 91 -12.70 -10.45 4.94
CA LEU A 91 -11.37 -11.00 5.17
C LEU A 91 -10.32 -9.89 5.12
N PRO A 92 -9.72 -9.51 6.26
CA PRO A 92 -8.53 -8.68 6.28
C PRO A 92 -7.36 -9.40 5.60
N VAL A 93 -6.62 -8.70 4.75
CA VAL A 93 -5.38 -9.19 4.14
C VAL A 93 -4.23 -8.36 4.69
N THR A 94 -3.33 -9.02 5.41
CA THR A 94 -2.19 -8.36 6.06
C THR A 94 -1.20 -7.84 5.02
N SER A 95 -0.60 -6.69 5.29
CA SER A 95 0.25 -5.97 4.33
C SER A 95 1.62 -6.57 4.11
N ASP A 96 2.03 -7.52 4.93
CA ASP A 96 3.45 -7.88 5.07
C ASP A 96 3.74 -9.37 4.95
N PHE A 97 2.71 -10.17 4.69
CA PHE A 97 2.89 -11.57 4.34
C PHE A 97 3.36 -11.68 2.89
N LYS A 98 4.61 -12.11 2.68
CA LYS A 98 5.14 -12.47 1.34
C LYS A 98 4.59 -13.85 0.94
N ALA A 99 3.42 -13.86 0.32
CA ALA A 99 2.76 -15.07 -0.16
C ALA A 99 3.55 -15.81 -1.25
N VAL A 100 4.32 -15.07 -2.07
CA VAL A 100 5.23 -15.63 -3.08
C VAL A 100 6.60 -14.97 -2.88
N PRO A 101 7.47 -15.56 -2.04
CA PRO A 101 8.76 -14.99 -1.68
C PRO A 101 9.69 -14.73 -2.88
N GLU A 102 9.64 -15.59 -3.91
CA GLU A 102 10.51 -15.56 -5.09
C GLU A 102 10.36 -14.27 -5.90
N ILE A 103 9.14 -13.72 -5.93
CA ILE A 103 8.82 -12.45 -6.61
C ILE A 103 8.40 -11.34 -5.64
N ILE A 104 8.58 -11.58 -4.33
CA ILE A 104 8.33 -10.62 -3.25
C ILE A 104 6.90 -10.05 -3.33
N ALA A 105 5.93 -10.95 -3.49
CA ALA A 105 4.53 -10.59 -3.63
C ALA A 105 3.70 -11.03 -2.43
N GLY A 106 2.75 -10.19 -2.03
CA GLY A 106 1.67 -10.56 -1.10
C GLY A 106 0.53 -11.29 -1.81
N GLN A 107 -0.52 -11.62 -1.05
CA GLN A 107 -1.68 -12.34 -1.58
C GLN A 107 -2.53 -11.49 -2.54
N ILE A 108 -2.43 -10.16 -2.42
CA ILE A 108 -3.04 -9.16 -3.31
C ILE A 108 -2.16 -7.91 -3.32
N SER A 109 -2.19 -7.12 -4.40
CA SER A 109 -1.53 -5.81 -4.41
C SER A 109 -2.40 -4.74 -3.71
N HIS A 110 -2.06 -4.41 -2.45
CA HIS A 110 -2.69 -3.28 -1.73
C HIS A 110 -2.62 -1.96 -2.51
N ARG A 111 -1.55 -1.75 -3.27
CA ARG A 111 -1.37 -0.55 -4.13
C ARG A 111 -2.39 -0.53 -5.28
N MET A 112 -2.68 -1.69 -5.89
CA MET A 112 -3.69 -1.80 -6.95
C MET A 112 -5.07 -1.48 -6.41
N VAL A 113 -5.42 -2.05 -5.25
CA VAL A 113 -6.72 -1.80 -4.62
C VAL A 113 -6.87 -0.32 -4.28
N ALA A 114 -5.84 0.30 -3.68
CA ALA A 114 -5.88 1.72 -3.36
C ALA A 114 -5.96 2.64 -4.60
N TYR A 115 -5.25 2.28 -5.67
CA TYR A 115 -5.32 2.98 -6.96
C TYR A 115 -6.73 2.91 -7.55
N ARG A 116 -7.33 1.70 -7.62
CA ARG A 116 -8.71 1.51 -8.09
C ARG A 116 -9.74 2.19 -7.21
N ALA A 117 -9.47 2.27 -5.91
CA ALA A 117 -10.31 2.97 -4.96
C ALA A 117 -10.25 4.51 -5.08
N GLY A 118 -9.44 5.05 -6.00
CA GLY A 118 -9.31 6.49 -6.22
C GLY A 118 -8.55 7.22 -5.12
N LEU A 119 -7.72 6.52 -4.35
CA LEU A 119 -6.98 7.11 -3.23
C LEU A 119 -5.68 7.80 -3.66
N GLY A 120 -5.23 7.57 -4.89
CA GLY A 120 -3.97 8.05 -5.42
C GLY A 120 -3.70 7.57 -6.84
N TRP A 121 -2.51 7.87 -7.34
CA TRP A 121 -1.97 7.30 -8.57
C TRP A 121 -0.74 6.44 -8.28
N ILE A 122 -0.32 5.59 -9.24
CA ILE A 122 0.94 4.85 -9.11
C ILE A 122 2.09 5.74 -9.58
N GLY A 123 3.00 6.09 -8.66
CA GLY A 123 4.18 6.88 -8.99
C GLY A 123 5.24 6.09 -9.75
N ARG A 124 6.28 6.78 -10.26
CA ARG A 124 7.43 6.11 -10.92
C ARG A 124 8.19 5.16 -9.99
N SER A 125 8.11 5.37 -8.68
CA SER A 125 8.62 4.44 -7.66
C SER A 125 7.81 3.14 -7.56
N THR A 126 6.73 3.00 -8.34
CA THR A 126 5.73 1.93 -8.26
C THR A 126 4.92 1.90 -6.95
N LEU A 127 5.07 2.93 -6.11
CA LEU A 127 4.27 3.13 -4.91
C LEU A 127 2.97 3.87 -5.24
N LEU A 128 1.95 3.68 -4.40
CA LEU A 128 0.80 4.59 -4.41
C LEU A 128 1.28 5.98 -3.95
N VAL A 129 0.88 7.03 -4.67
CA VAL A 129 1.10 8.42 -4.31
C VAL A 129 -0.28 9.04 -4.10
N THR A 130 -0.57 9.41 -2.86
CA THR A 130 -1.78 10.16 -2.50
C THR A 130 -1.55 11.67 -2.73
N PRO A 131 -2.58 12.46 -3.10
CA PRO A 131 -2.42 13.91 -3.24
C PRO A 131 -1.88 14.59 -1.97
N GLU A 132 -2.40 14.21 -0.81
CA GLU A 132 -2.16 14.89 0.46
C GLU A 132 -0.88 14.42 1.16
N PHE A 133 -0.55 13.13 1.07
CA PHE A 133 0.55 12.53 1.84
C PHE A 133 1.67 12.00 0.93
N GLY A 134 1.48 12.05 -0.39
CA GLY A 134 2.40 11.42 -1.32
C GLY A 134 2.49 9.91 -1.08
N PRO A 135 3.69 9.31 -1.20
CA PRO A 135 3.91 7.90 -0.90
C PRO A 135 4.17 7.62 0.59
N ARG A 136 3.97 8.60 1.48
CA ARG A 136 4.24 8.49 2.93
C ARG A 136 3.09 7.85 3.69
N VAL A 137 2.65 6.71 3.17
CA VAL A 137 1.45 6.02 3.67
C VAL A 137 1.69 4.52 3.75
N ARG A 138 1.03 3.89 4.71
CA ARG A 138 0.80 2.45 4.74
C ARG A 138 -0.57 2.12 4.17
N LEU A 139 -0.69 0.90 3.65
CA LEU A 139 -1.90 0.38 3.02
C LEU A 139 -2.24 -0.98 3.62
N ILE A 140 -3.53 -1.22 3.84
CA ILE A 140 -4.08 -2.54 4.11
C ILE A 140 -5.38 -2.71 3.34
N THR A 141 -5.77 -3.96 3.07
CA THR A 141 -6.98 -4.26 2.31
C THR A 141 -7.86 -5.23 3.08
N ILE A 142 -9.17 -4.96 3.08
CA ILE A 142 -10.20 -5.91 3.52
C ILE A 142 -10.97 -6.34 2.28
N LEU A 143 -11.07 -7.64 2.03
CA LEU A 143 -11.92 -8.22 0.98
C LEU A 143 -13.31 -8.46 1.55
N THR A 144 -14.36 -8.26 0.75
CA THR A 144 -15.75 -8.45 1.19
C THR A 144 -16.69 -8.73 0.01
N ASP A 145 -17.86 -9.30 0.29
CA ASP A 145 -18.99 -9.43 -0.64
C ASP A 145 -20.02 -8.30 -0.46
N ALA A 146 -19.73 -7.34 0.42
CA ALA A 146 -20.55 -6.15 0.59
C ALA A 146 -20.43 -5.23 -0.63
N ASP A 147 -21.56 -4.91 -1.28
CA ASP A 147 -21.60 -3.89 -2.32
C ASP A 147 -21.39 -2.49 -1.71
N LEU A 148 -20.21 -1.93 -1.96
CA LEU A 148 -19.76 -0.64 -1.43
C LEU A 148 -19.45 0.37 -2.54
N GLY A 149 -19.68 -0.03 -3.81
CA GLY A 149 -19.25 0.70 -4.99
C GLY A 149 -17.72 0.74 -5.16
N SER A 150 -17.28 1.32 -6.27
CA SER A 150 -15.86 1.50 -6.59
C SER A 150 -15.52 2.97 -6.78
N GLY A 151 -14.35 3.37 -6.32
CA GLY A 151 -13.73 4.64 -6.70
C GLY A 151 -13.28 4.63 -8.17
N MET A 152 -12.74 5.77 -8.58
CA MET A 152 -12.12 5.95 -9.90
C MET A 152 -10.67 6.34 -9.72
N PRO A 153 -9.73 5.70 -10.44
CA PRO A 153 -8.33 6.04 -10.30
C PRO A 153 -8.03 7.49 -10.68
N LEU A 154 -7.07 8.08 -9.96
CA LEU A 154 -6.58 9.42 -10.26
C LEU A 154 -5.54 9.38 -11.38
N ALA A 155 -5.53 10.44 -12.20
CA ALA A 155 -4.51 10.61 -13.22
C ALA A 155 -3.11 10.71 -12.60
N ASN A 156 -2.12 10.13 -13.27
CA ASN A 156 -0.73 10.20 -12.80
C ASN A 156 -0.22 11.64 -12.85
N ALA A 157 0.25 12.16 -11.72
CA ALA A 157 0.76 13.51 -11.59
C ALA A 157 2.29 13.57 -11.35
N CYS A 158 3.04 12.55 -11.76
CA CYS A 158 4.51 12.59 -11.67
C CYS A 158 5.14 13.58 -12.66
N GLY A 159 4.50 13.87 -13.80
CA GLY A 159 5.08 14.70 -14.86
C GLY A 159 6.47 14.20 -15.26
N ASP A 160 7.44 15.09 -15.44
CA ASP A 160 8.83 14.74 -15.75
C ASP A 160 9.68 14.43 -14.51
N CYS A 161 9.11 14.39 -13.30
CA CYS A 161 9.84 14.10 -12.08
C CYS A 161 10.41 12.67 -12.09
N HIS A 162 11.70 12.54 -11.76
CA HIS A 162 12.43 11.28 -11.67
C HIS A 162 13.23 11.12 -10.37
N ARG A 163 12.97 11.97 -9.36
CA ARG A 163 13.72 12.01 -8.08
C ARG A 163 13.84 10.67 -7.36
N CYS A 164 12.78 9.84 -7.38
CA CYS A 164 12.82 8.52 -6.75
C CYS A 164 13.78 7.55 -7.45
N ILE A 165 13.98 7.73 -8.76
CA ILE A 165 14.93 6.96 -9.57
C ILE A 165 16.35 7.44 -9.23
N ASP A 166 16.57 8.76 -9.29
CA ASP A 166 17.89 9.36 -9.05
C ASP A 166 18.42 9.10 -7.63
N ASN A 167 17.53 8.97 -6.64
CA ASN A 167 17.89 8.72 -5.24
C ASN A 167 17.87 7.23 -4.87
N CYS A 168 17.66 6.31 -5.82
CA CYS A 168 17.65 4.87 -5.54
C CYS A 168 19.10 4.37 -5.35
N PRO A 169 19.49 3.89 -4.16
CA PRO A 169 20.89 3.51 -3.88
C PRO A 169 21.35 2.30 -4.70
N MET A 170 20.41 1.48 -5.18
CA MET A 170 20.70 0.28 -5.97
C MET A 170 20.44 0.44 -7.47
N ASN A 171 20.01 1.63 -7.92
CA ASN A 171 19.52 1.83 -9.30
C ASN A 171 18.49 0.75 -9.69
N ALA A 172 17.57 0.44 -8.77
CA ALA A 172 16.56 -0.60 -8.94
C ALA A 172 15.38 -0.14 -9.81
N LEU A 173 15.19 1.17 -9.97
CA LEU A 173 14.09 1.75 -10.73
C LEU A 173 14.54 2.13 -12.14
N LYS A 174 13.74 1.80 -13.15
CA LYS A 174 13.90 2.23 -14.54
C LYS A 174 12.94 3.37 -14.85
N LEU A 175 13.40 4.34 -15.65
CA LEU A 175 12.53 5.40 -16.14
C LEU A 175 11.61 4.86 -17.24
N THR A 176 10.40 4.49 -16.84
CA THR A 176 9.36 3.96 -17.75
C THR A 176 8.16 4.91 -17.77
N ARG A 177 7.60 5.16 -18.96
CA ARG A 177 6.33 5.87 -19.13
C ARG A 177 5.19 4.86 -19.18
N PHE A 178 4.11 5.12 -18.45
CA PHE A 178 2.93 4.27 -18.43
C PHE A 178 1.68 5.09 -18.13
N THR A 179 0.52 4.58 -18.54
CA THR A 179 -0.79 5.10 -18.20
C THR A 179 -1.54 4.09 -17.35
N GLY A 180 -2.18 4.55 -16.29
CA GLY A 180 -2.91 3.70 -15.36
C GLY A 180 -2.00 2.90 -14.42
N TYR A 181 -2.35 1.64 -14.15
CA TYR A 181 -1.56 0.76 -13.29
C TYR A 181 -0.54 -0.04 -14.14
N PRO A 182 0.77 0.10 -13.90
CA PRO A 182 1.78 -0.52 -14.74
C PRO A 182 2.04 -1.99 -14.37
N ASP A 183 2.62 -2.74 -15.31
CA ASP A 183 3.46 -3.88 -14.94
C ASP A 183 4.67 -3.37 -14.16
N ARG A 184 4.70 -3.66 -12.86
CA ARG A 184 5.74 -3.17 -11.97
C ARG A 184 7.06 -3.89 -12.22
N ALA A 185 7.06 -5.15 -12.66
CA ALA A 185 8.29 -5.89 -12.93
C ALA A 185 9.09 -5.28 -14.10
N ALA A 186 8.41 -4.59 -15.02
CA ALA A 186 9.05 -3.79 -16.08
C ALA A 186 9.73 -2.51 -15.57
N ILE A 187 9.43 -2.06 -14.34
CA ILE A 187 9.88 -0.77 -13.77
C ILE A 187 10.89 -0.96 -12.64
N ILE A 188 10.62 -1.88 -11.70
CA ILE A 188 11.46 -2.10 -10.52
C ILE A 188 12.09 -3.49 -10.54
N ASP A 189 13.41 -3.51 -10.38
CA ASP A 189 14.19 -4.71 -10.07
C ASP A 189 14.02 -5.02 -8.57
N TYR A 190 13.11 -5.93 -8.26
CA TYR A 190 12.79 -6.32 -6.89
C TYR A 190 13.96 -6.94 -6.15
N GLN A 191 14.82 -7.68 -6.84
CA GLN A 191 15.98 -8.33 -6.22
C GLN A 191 17.01 -7.30 -5.79
N LYS A 192 17.26 -6.27 -6.61
CA LYS A 192 18.10 -5.13 -6.19
C LYS A 192 17.50 -4.38 -5.02
N CYS A 193 16.19 -4.11 -5.06
CA CYS A 193 15.50 -3.41 -3.99
C CYS A 193 15.57 -4.18 -2.65
N ASP A 194 15.23 -5.46 -2.67
CA ASP A 194 15.18 -6.30 -1.47
C ASP A 194 16.57 -6.55 -0.89
N ARG A 195 17.60 -6.74 -1.72
CA ARG A 195 19.00 -6.85 -1.21
C ARG A 195 19.42 -5.65 -0.37
N TYR A 196 19.06 -4.43 -0.79
CA TYR A 196 19.37 -3.24 0.00
C TYR A 196 18.51 -3.14 1.25
N GLU A 197 17.23 -3.53 1.16
CA GLU A 197 16.33 -3.61 2.31
C GLU A 197 16.88 -4.56 3.39
N GLN A 198 17.31 -5.76 3.02
CA GLN A 198 17.91 -6.72 3.94
C GLN A 198 19.20 -6.16 4.56
N ALA A 199 20.07 -5.56 3.75
CA ALA A 199 21.30 -4.94 4.26
C ALA A 199 21.04 -3.73 5.20
N THR A 200 19.92 -3.01 5.04
CA THR A 200 19.53 -1.94 5.98
C THR A 200 18.91 -2.50 7.27
N LEU A 201 18.21 -3.63 7.18
CA LEU A 201 17.62 -4.31 8.33
C LEU A 201 18.66 -4.93 9.26
N GLU A 202 19.82 -5.33 8.73
CA GLU A 202 20.92 -5.88 9.52
C GLU A 202 21.73 -4.80 10.29
N ARG A 203 21.46 -3.51 10.06
CA ARG A 203 22.13 -2.41 10.77
C ARG A 203 21.70 -2.34 12.23
N GLN A 204 22.49 -1.64 13.05
CA GLN A 204 22.10 -1.27 14.41
C GLN A 204 21.97 0.26 14.55
N PRO A 205 20.75 0.78 14.79
CA PRO A 205 19.48 0.05 14.83
C PRO A 205 19.00 -0.40 13.42
N PRO A 206 18.10 -1.38 13.34
CA PRO A 206 17.55 -1.85 12.06
C PRO A 206 16.78 -0.75 11.35
N SER A 207 16.90 -0.68 10.03
CA SER A 207 16.25 0.35 9.22
C SER A 207 15.63 -0.25 7.94
N PHE A 208 14.49 0.27 7.52
CA PHE A 208 13.90 -0.01 6.19
C PHE A 208 14.33 1.07 5.19
N CYS A 209 14.50 0.72 3.91
CA CYS A 209 14.76 1.71 2.89
C CYS A 209 13.52 2.58 2.66
N ALA A 210 13.74 3.89 2.66
CA ALA A 210 12.68 4.87 2.42
C ALA A 210 13.01 5.86 1.30
N MET A 211 14.08 5.65 0.52
CA MET A 211 14.63 6.69 -0.35
C MET A 211 13.62 7.20 -1.39
N CYS A 212 12.85 6.31 -2.01
CA CYS A 212 11.80 6.70 -2.95
C CYS A 212 10.62 7.44 -2.27
N VAL A 213 10.32 7.11 -1.00
CA VAL A 213 9.30 7.79 -0.19
C VAL A 213 9.77 9.19 0.22
N ARG A 214 11.04 9.32 0.64
CA ARG A 214 11.67 10.57 1.11
C ARG A 214 11.92 11.57 -0.01
N SER A 215 12.35 11.08 -1.17
CA SER A 215 12.69 11.91 -2.33
C SER A 215 11.47 12.45 -3.07
N CYS A 216 10.30 11.79 -2.95
CA CYS A 216 9.08 12.21 -3.61
C CYS A 216 8.65 13.62 -3.15
N PRO A 217 8.45 14.58 -4.07
CA PRO A 217 8.10 15.96 -3.74
C PRO A 217 6.62 16.14 -3.33
N VAL A 218 5.75 15.19 -3.66
CA VAL A 218 4.30 15.27 -3.41
C VAL A 218 3.99 14.95 -1.96
N GLY A 219 3.09 15.72 -1.33
CA GLY A 219 2.57 15.50 0.03
C GLY A 219 3.55 15.85 1.15
N LYS A 220 4.40 16.87 0.92
CA LYS A 220 5.36 17.40 1.89
C LYS A 220 4.74 18.50 2.70
#